data_AF-A0A2V7A0B4-F1
#
_entry.id   AF-A0A2V7A0B4-F1
#
_cell.length_a   1.000
_cell.length_b   1.000
_cell.length_c   1.000
_cell.angle_alpha   90.00
_cell.angle_beta   90.00
_cell.angle_gamma   90.00
#
_symmetry.space_group_name_H-M   'P 1'
#
loop_
_entity.id
_entity.type
_entity.pdbx_description
1 polymer ?
#
loop_
_entity_poly.entity_id
_entity_poly.type
_entity_poly.pdbx_seq_one_letter_code
_entity_poly.pdbx_strand_id
1 'polypeptide(L)'
;MLTRIDHVMICVRAEFLAQGGGFRYVALQSDDLVADVAAMRRRGVEVSDVAEGARRTPAGRELRWKAASLGPSNALPIFFVQHLTPLEERRRQSGRASQHPNGALRVDRVYIAVTDVAATAATYGRVLGMPVPKIQRGAVIKADMAVFDLGPTGLTIAQPAEPGPAAEALARRGPGPFQALYRTSGMDAAARFMESRGVPPPARGVRNTGEHAMLVLPEHACGAYIGFVGPA
;
A
#
# COMPACT_ATOMS: atom_id res chain seq x y z
N MET A 1 -22.26 0.86 5.98
CA MET A 1 -21.78 1.45 4.72
C MET A 1 -20.43 2.08 5.07
N LEU A 2 -19.31 1.37 4.85
CA LEU A 2 -17.98 1.90 5.19
C LEU A 2 -17.64 3.05 4.23
N THR A 3 -17.47 4.24 4.78
CA THR A 3 -17.06 5.45 4.08
C THR A 3 -15.54 5.45 3.89
N ARG A 4 -15.17 5.09 2.65
CA ARG A 4 -13.93 5.36 1.90
C ARG A 4 -12.59 5.30 2.64
N ILE A 5 -11.88 4.21 2.34
CA ILE A 5 -10.43 4.13 2.51
C ILE A 5 -9.76 4.66 1.24
N ASP A 6 -9.36 5.93 1.27
CA ASP A 6 -8.96 6.64 0.04
C ASP A 6 -7.47 6.57 -0.30
N HIS A 7 -6.58 6.28 0.66
CA HIS A 7 -5.13 6.33 0.42
C HIS A 7 -4.34 5.33 1.26
N VAL A 8 -3.29 4.78 0.65
CA VAL A 8 -2.25 3.97 1.30
C VAL A 8 -1.03 4.83 1.61
N MET A 9 -0.60 4.86 2.88
CA MET A 9 0.69 5.45 3.28
C MET A 9 1.69 4.34 3.61
N ILE A 10 2.90 4.46 3.07
CA ILE A 10 4.02 3.55 3.32
C ILE A 10 4.75 4.02 4.58
N CYS A 11 4.77 3.21 5.63
CA CYS A 11 5.51 3.52 6.86
C CYS A 11 6.78 2.69 6.96
N VAL A 12 7.91 3.36 7.19
CA VAL A 12 9.24 2.75 7.36
C VAL A 12 9.78 3.12 8.73
N ARG A 13 10.30 2.15 9.49
CA ARG A 13 10.91 2.34 10.82
C ARG A 13 12.45 2.22 10.69
N ALA A 14 13.22 2.97 11.47
CA ALA A 14 14.69 3.03 11.31
C ALA A 14 15.41 1.67 11.45
N GLU A 15 15.01 0.83 12.41
CA GLU A 15 15.55 -0.54 12.58
C GLU A 15 15.26 -1.44 11.37
N PHE A 16 14.17 -1.16 10.65
CA PHE A 16 13.75 -1.90 9.47
C PHE A 16 14.58 -1.49 8.24
N LEU A 17 15.05 -0.23 8.18
CA LEU A 17 16.03 0.22 7.17
C LEU A 17 17.38 -0.49 7.33
N ALA A 18 17.85 -0.67 8.57
CA ALA A 18 19.13 -1.33 8.84
C ALA A 18 19.19 -2.80 8.39
N GLN A 19 18.04 -3.46 8.26
CA GLN A 19 17.95 -4.84 7.75
C GLN A 19 17.79 -4.89 6.22
N GLY A 20 18.01 -3.79 5.50
CA GLY A 20 17.81 -3.69 4.04
C GLY A 20 16.51 -3.00 3.62
N GLY A 21 15.75 -2.41 4.55
CA GLY A 21 14.52 -1.68 4.28
C GLY A 21 13.33 -2.55 3.84
N GLY A 22 12.25 -1.91 3.41
CA GLY A 22 11.13 -2.58 2.76
C GLY A 22 9.82 -1.82 2.93
N PHE A 23 8.72 -2.55 2.77
CA PHE A 23 7.37 -2.04 2.99
C PHE A 23 6.76 -2.73 4.21
N ARG A 24 6.57 -2.00 5.32
CA ARG A 24 6.17 -2.63 6.59
C ARG A 24 4.67 -2.60 6.86
N TYR A 25 4.04 -1.44 6.72
CA TYR A 25 2.63 -1.25 7.01
C TYR A 25 1.95 -0.43 5.95
N VAL A 26 0.68 -0.76 5.72
CA VAL A 26 -0.25 -0.02 4.89
C VAL A 26 -1.18 0.77 5.81
N ALA A 27 -1.11 2.10 5.76
CA ALA A 27 -2.12 2.93 6.42
C ALA A 27 -3.37 2.99 5.55
N LEU A 28 -4.55 2.73 6.13
CA LEU A 28 -5.83 2.85 5.48
C LEU A 28 -6.53 4.11 6.00
N GLN A 29 -6.75 5.09 5.11
CA GLN A 29 -7.52 6.29 5.42
C GLN A 29 -8.96 5.94 5.85
N SER A 30 -9.57 6.69 6.74
CA SER A 30 -10.99 6.61 7.11
C SER A 30 -11.56 8.02 7.18
N ASP A 31 -12.82 8.18 6.79
CA ASP A 31 -13.56 9.44 6.93
C ASP A 31 -14.10 9.64 8.36
N ASP A 32 -14.42 8.55 9.06
CA ASP A 32 -14.88 8.53 10.46
C ASP A 32 -14.32 7.30 11.18
N LEU A 33 -13.12 7.48 11.76
CA LEU A 33 -12.41 6.37 12.39
C LEU A 33 -13.11 5.88 13.66
N VAL A 34 -13.88 6.74 14.34
CA VAL A 34 -14.61 6.35 15.56
C VAL A 34 -15.73 5.39 15.19
N ALA A 35 -16.50 5.72 14.15
CA ALA A 35 -17.56 4.86 13.65
C ALA A 35 -17.01 3.52 13.10
N ASP A 36 -15.89 3.57 12.37
CA ASP A 36 -15.27 2.37 11.80
C ASP A 36 -14.72 1.44 12.88
N VAL A 37 -14.06 1.96 13.92
CA VAL A 37 -13.61 1.16 15.07
C VAL A 37 -14.79 0.51 15.80
N ALA A 38 -15.89 1.25 16.01
CA ALA A 38 -17.10 0.69 16.60
C ALA A 38 -17.70 -0.42 15.72
N ALA A 39 -17.69 -0.25 14.39
CA ALA A 39 -18.16 -1.25 13.45
C ALA A 39 -17.27 -2.50 13.43
N MET A 40 -15.95 -2.33 13.49
CA MET A 40 -14.97 -3.41 13.62
C MET A 40 -15.25 -4.24 14.88
N ARG A 41 -15.41 -3.59 16.04
CA ARG A 41 -15.72 -4.25 17.32
C ARG A 41 -17.02 -5.05 17.26
N ARG A 42 -18.08 -4.53 16.63
CA ARG A 42 -19.34 -5.27 16.40
C ARG A 42 -19.16 -6.55 15.57
N ARG A 43 -18.14 -6.61 14.72
CA ARG A 43 -17.77 -7.80 13.93
C ARG A 43 -16.77 -8.72 14.67
N GLY A 44 -16.54 -8.49 15.97
CA GLY A 44 -15.57 -9.25 16.76
C GLY A 44 -14.12 -9.01 16.36
N VAL A 45 -13.82 -7.87 15.73
CA VAL A 45 -12.44 -7.49 15.41
C VAL A 45 -11.82 -6.83 16.63
N GLU A 46 -10.68 -7.37 17.05
CA GLU A 46 -9.84 -6.75 18.08
C GLU A 46 -9.10 -5.56 17.46
N VAL A 47 -9.41 -4.36 17.96
CA VAL A 47 -8.85 -3.09 17.50
C VAL A 47 -8.70 -2.14 18.68
N SER A 48 -7.59 -1.41 18.72
CA SER A 48 -7.29 -0.44 19.76
C SER A 48 -8.36 0.66 19.84
N ASP A 49 -8.36 1.41 20.95
CA ASP A 49 -9.06 2.70 20.95
C ASP A 49 -8.44 3.66 19.93
N VAL A 50 -9.23 4.67 19.56
CA VAL A 50 -8.80 5.72 18.64
C VAL A 50 -7.89 6.68 19.41
N ALA A 51 -6.65 6.79 18.98
CA ALA A 51 -5.67 7.73 19.52
C ALA A 51 -5.56 8.96 18.63
N GLU A 52 -5.53 10.16 19.23
CA GLU A 52 -5.19 11.38 18.50
C GLU A 52 -3.66 11.56 18.41
N GLY A 53 -3.19 11.96 17.25
CA GLY A 53 -1.80 12.29 17.00
C GLY A 53 -1.67 13.66 16.35
N ALA A 54 -0.55 14.33 16.65
CA ALA A 54 -0.19 15.58 16.01
C ALA A 54 1.31 15.68 15.74
N ARG A 55 1.68 16.44 14.71
CA ARG A 55 3.07 16.78 14.39
C ARG A 55 3.16 18.22 13.93
N ARG A 56 4.13 18.97 14.45
CA ARG A 56 4.47 20.30 13.93
C ARG A 56 5.52 20.19 12.83
N THR A 57 5.28 20.88 11.72
CA THR A 57 6.25 20.99 10.63
C THR A 57 7.39 21.95 11.00
N PRO A 58 8.53 21.91 10.29
CA PRO A 58 9.56 22.94 10.42
C PRO A 58 9.05 24.37 10.18
N ALA A 59 7.98 24.53 9.38
CA ALA A 59 7.31 25.80 9.13
C ALA A 59 6.26 26.16 10.20
N GLY A 60 6.24 25.47 11.35
CA GLY A 60 5.36 25.76 12.49
C GLY A 60 3.91 25.30 12.35
N ARG A 61 3.52 24.67 11.23
CA ARG A 61 2.16 24.19 11.01
C ARG A 61 1.90 22.89 11.77
N GLU A 62 0.75 22.80 12.43
CA GLU A 62 0.33 21.57 13.10
C GLU A 62 -0.50 20.68 12.17
N LEU A 63 -0.07 19.42 12.00
CA LEU A 63 -0.85 18.36 11.37
C LEU A 63 -1.49 17.50 12.44
N ARG A 64 -2.78 17.19 12.29
CA ARG A 64 -3.53 16.35 13.22
C ARG A 64 -4.16 15.16 12.52
N TRP A 65 -4.22 14.03 13.22
CA TRP A 65 -4.87 12.81 12.76
C TRP A 65 -5.40 12.00 13.95
N LYS A 66 -6.29 11.07 13.66
CA LYS A 66 -6.66 9.97 14.53
C LYS A 66 -6.06 8.67 13.98
N ALA A 67 -5.69 7.73 14.83
CA ALA A 67 -5.17 6.43 14.41
C ALA A 67 -5.71 5.30 15.31
N ALA A 68 -5.86 4.11 14.71
CA ALA A 68 -6.20 2.89 15.42
C ALA A 68 -5.48 1.71 14.78
N SER A 69 -5.05 0.76 15.61
CA SER A 69 -4.29 -0.41 15.19
C SER A 69 -5.03 -1.69 15.54
N LEU A 70 -4.88 -2.71 14.70
CA LEU A 70 -5.42 -4.04 14.99
C LEU A 70 -4.66 -4.70 16.15
N GLY A 71 -5.39 -5.47 16.96
CA GLY A 71 -4.81 -6.27 18.04
C GLY A 71 -4.17 -7.58 17.55
N PRO A 72 -3.49 -8.33 18.43
CA PRO A 72 -2.75 -9.54 18.06
C PRO A 72 -3.61 -10.64 17.40
N SER A 73 -4.90 -10.73 17.72
CA SER A 73 -5.81 -11.70 17.06
C SER A 73 -6.10 -11.36 15.59
N ASN A 74 -5.70 -10.16 15.13
CA ASN A 74 -5.87 -9.68 13.77
C ASN A 74 -4.56 -9.04 13.28
N ALA A 75 -3.44 -9.77 13.38
CA ALA A 75 -2.09 -9.30 13.06
C ALA A 75 -1.83 -9.02 11.56
N LEU A 76 -2.75 -8.32 10.90
CA LEU A 76 -2.61 -7.84 9.54
C LEU A 76 -1.66 -6.63 9.51
N PRO A 77 -0.83 -6.46 8.48
CA PRO A 77 0.10 -5.32 8.35
C PRO A 77 -0.61 -4.04 7.87
N ILE A 78 -1.79 -3.76 8.43
CA ILE A 78 -2.58 -2.55 8.18
C ILE A 78 -2.87 -1.84 9.50
N PHE A 79 -3.04 -0.52 9.42
CA PHE A 79 -3.61 0.28 10.48
C PHE A 79 -4.50 1.36 9.88
N PHE A 80 -5.36 1.95 10.69
CA PHE A 80 -6.34 2.91 10.23
C PHE A 80 -5.95 4.32 10.66
N VAL A 81 -6.17 5.29 9.78
CA VAL A 81 -5.86 6.70 10.03
C VAL A 81 -7.01 7.58 9.53
N GLN A 82 -7.38 8.59 10.29
CA GLN A 82 -8.25 9.67 9.83
C GLN A 82 -7.47 10.97 9.95
N HIS A 83 -7.07 11.54 8.82
CA HIS A 83 -6.47 12.87 8.82
C HIS A 83 -7.51 13.93 9.14
N LEU A 84 -7.25 14.72 10.19
CA LEU A 84 -8.10 15.85 10.58
C LEU A 84 -7.68 17.14 9.86
N THR A 85 -6.39 17.25 9.51
CA THR A 85 -5.92 18.33 8.64
C THR A 85 -6.26 18.04 7.17
N PRO A 86 -6.88 18.98 6.44
CA PRO A 86 -7.27 18.79 5.03
C PRO A 86 -6.12 18.35 4.12
N LEU A 87 -6.44 17.52 3.12
CA LEU A 87 -5.44 16.94 2.20
C LEU A 87 -4.61 18.01 1.49
N GLU A 88 -5.23 19.09 1.01
CA GLU A 88 -4.54 20.18 0.33
C GLU A 88 -3.49 20.86 1.23
N GLU A 89 -3.81 21.05 2.51
CA GLU A 89 -2.86 21.60 3.48
C GLU A 89 -1.71 20.61 3.77
N ARG A 90 -2.01 19.31 3.85
CA ARG A 90 -0.97 18.28 4.00
C ARG A 90 -0.04 18.22 2.80
N ARG A 91 -0.57 18.32 1.58
CA ARG A 91 0.20 18.27 0.32
C ARG A 91 1.19 19.43 0.18
N ARG A 92 0.83 20.63 0.62
CA ARG A 92 1.71 21.81 0.60
C ARG A 92 3.04 21.60 1.33
N GLN A 93 3.07 20.69 2.30
CA GLN A 93 4.29 20.39 3.08
C GLN A 93 5.30 19.57 2.31
N SER A 94 4.85 18.81 1.31
CA SER A 94 5.68 17.90 0.54
C SER A 94 6.19 18.54 -0.76
N GLY A 95 6.08 19.87 -0.89
CA GLY A 95 6.52 20.61 -2.08
C GLY A 95 5.81 20.12 -3.35
N ARG A 96 6.60 19.69 -4.35
CA ARG A 96 6.16 19.17 -5.67
C ARG A 96 5.41 17.82 -5.59
N ALA A 97 4.83 17.45 -4.46
CA ALA A 97 4.17 16.14 -4.29
C ALA A 97 2.96 15.91 -5.22
N SER A 98 2.37 16.97 -5.77
CA SER A 98 1.34 16.85 -6.81
C SER A 98 1.91 16.62 -8.23
N GLN A 99 3.21 16.82 -8.44
CA GLN A 99 3.91 16.72 -9.73
C GLN A 99 5.32 16.15 -9.52
N HIS A 100 5.40 14.92 -9.02
CA HIS A 100 6.70 14.28 -8.84
C HIS A 100 7.38 14.12 -10.22
N PRO A 101 8.71 14.36 -10.35
CA PRO A 101 9.40 14.28 -11.65
C PRO A 101 9.33 12.94 -12.38
N ASN A 102 9.01 11.85 -11.68
CA ASN A 102 8.75 10.53 -12.29
C ASN A 102 7.30 10.36 -12.80
N GLY A 103 6.46 11.39 -12.73
CA GLY A 103 5.07 11.34 -13.20
C GLY A 103 4.10 10.55 -12.33
N ALA A 104 4.50 10.05 -11.15
CA ALA A 104 3.59 9.31 -10.25
C ALA A 104 2.43 10.19 -9.79
N LEU A 105 1.20 9.67 -9.94
CA LEU A 105 -0.04 10.39 -9.66
C LEU A 105 -0.73 9.90 -8.38
N ARG A 106 -0.85 8.58 -8.24
CA ARG A 106 -1.47 7.93 -7.07
C ARG A 106 -1.02 6.49 -6.96
N VAL A 107 -1.25 5.88 -5.80
CA VAL A 107 -1.19 4.42 -5.64
C VAL A 107 -2.38 3.81 -6.40
N ASP A 108 -2.09 2.91 -7.33
CA ASP A 108 -3.08 2.07 -8.03
C ASP A 108 -3.38 0.81 -7.22
N ARG A 109 -2.33 0.22 -6.63
CA ARG A 109 -2.45 -1.06 -5.93
C ARG A 109 -1.33 -1.26 -4.92
N VAL A 110 -1.62 -1.97 -3.85
CA VAL A 110 -0.62 -2.48 -2.91
C VAL A 110 -0.77 -3.97 -2.76
N TYR A 111 0.36 -4.67 -2.66
CA TYR A 111 0.40 -6.12 -2.56
C TYR A 111 1.01 -6.57 -1.24
N ILE A 112 0.34 -7.53 -0.62
CA ILE A 112 0.69 -8.16 0.64
C ILE A 112 0.88 -9.65 0.38
N ALA A 113 2.11 -10.13 0.53
CA ALA A 113 2.45 -11.53 0.37
C ALA A 113 1.99 -12.32 1.59
N VAL A 114 1.32 -13.45 1.35
CA VAL A 114 0.80 -14.34 2.39
C VAL A 114 1.03 -15.80 2.01
N THR A 115 0.94 -16.69 3.00
CA THR A 115 1.05 -18.14 2.79
C THR A 115 -0.28 -18.79 2.41
N ASP A 116 -1.41 -18.21 2.84
CA ASP A 116 -2.76 -18.67 2.54
C ASP A 116 -3.65 -17.46 2.15
N VAL A 117 -3.93 -17.32 0.85
CA VAL A 117 -4.74 -16.21 0.33
C VAL A 117 -6.20 -16.33 0.78
N ALA A 118 -6.76 -17.53 0.89
CA ALA A 118 -8.17 -17.72 1.22
C ALA A 118 -8.45 -17.37 2.69
N ALA A 119 -7.66 -17.93 3.61
CA ALA A 119 -7.80 -17.65 5.04
C ALA A 119 -7.49 -16.18 5.36
N THR A 120 -6.45 -15.63 4.73
CA THR A 120 -6.10 -14.22 4.95
C THR A 120 -7.15 -13.28 4.37
N ALA A 121 -7.68 -13.55 3.16
CA ALA A 121 -8.75 -12.74 2.58
C ALA A 121 -10.04 -12.78 3.42
N ALA A 122 -10.38 -13.91 4.03
CA ALA A 122 -11.50 -13.98 4.98
C ALA A 122 -11.29 -13.04 6.19
N THR A 123 -10.07 -12.99 6.71
CA THR A 123 -9.70 -12.07 7.81
C THR A 123 -9.80 -10.61 7.39
N TYR A 124 -9.27 -10.26 6.21
CA TYR A 124 -9.42 -8.91 5.65
C TYR A 124 -10.89 -8.55 5.41
N GLY A 125 -11.70 -9.47 4.88
CA GLY A 125 -13.14 -9.25 4.68
C GLY A 125 -13.87 -8.92 5.98
N ARG A 126 -13.58 -9.65 7.06
CA ARG A 126 -14.14 -9.37 8.39
C ARG A 126 -13.67 -8.03 8.96
N VAL A 127 -12.37 -7.74 8.88
CA VAL A 127 -11.78 -6.48 9.37
C VAL A 127 -12.37 -5.28 8.63
N LEU A 128 -12.33 -5.31 7.29
CA LEU A 128 -12.81 -4.25 6.43
C LEU A 128 -14.35 -4.18 6.33
N GLY A 129 -15.08 -5.21 6.78
CA GLY A 129 -16.52 -5.28 6.61
C GLY A 129 -16.95 -5.36 5.14
N MET A 130 -16.13 -6.02 4.31
CA MET A 130 -16.33 -6.17 2.87
C MET A 130 -16.53 -7.64 2.50
N PRO A 131 -17.28 -7.96 1.44
CA PRO A 131 -17.32 -9.30 0.88
C PRO A 131 -15.92 -9.77 0.49
N VAL A 132 -15.64 -11.06 0.69
CA VAL A 132 -14.37 -11.66 0.27
C VAL A 132 -14.33 -11.71 -1.27
N PRO A 133 -13.34 -11.08 -1.92
CA PRO A 133 -13.20 -11.12 -3.37
C PRO A 133 -12.97 -12.54 -3.87
N LYS A 134 -13.34 -12.80 -5.13
CA LYS A 134 -12.94 -14.04 -5.80
C LYS A 134 -11.42 -14.07 -5.97
N ILE A 135 -10.84 -15.24 -5.75
CA ILE A 135 -9.41 -15.47 -6.00
C ILE A 135 -9.17 -15.54 -7.51
N GLN A 136 -8.14 -14.83 -7.98
CA GLN A 136 -7.74 -14.79 -9.38
C GLN A 136 -6.22 -14.91 -9.52
N ARG A 137 -5.74 -15.53 -10.60
CA ARG A 137 -4.31 -15.64 -10.91
C ARG A 137 -3.78 -14.32 -11.50
N GLY A 138 -2.74 -13.74 -10.91
CA GLY A 138 -2.02 -12.57 -11.43
C GLY A 138 -0.82 -12.96 -12.28
N ALA A 139 -0.77 -12.55 -13.55
CA ALA A 139 0.30 -12.94 -14.47
C ALA A 139 1.67 -12.32 -14.12
N VAL A 140 1.69 -11.03 -13.74
CA VAL A 140 2.95 -10.30 -13.52
C VAL A 140 3.67 -10.72 -12.23
N ILE A 141 2.91 -10.91 -11.15
CA ILE A 141 3.48 -11.31 -9.86
C ILE A 141 3.42 -12.84 -9.63
N LYS A 142 2.87 -13.58 -10.59
CA LYS A 142 2.70 -15.05 -10.57
C LYS A 142 2.15 -15.58 -9.25
N ALA A 143 1.04 -14.99 -8.81
CA ALA A 143 0.42 -15.26 -7.52
C ALA A 143 -1.09 -15.40 -7.66
N ASP A 144 -1.70 -16.19 -6.78
CA ASP A 144 -3.15 -16.20 -6.57
C ASP A 144 -3.53 -15.03 -5.65
N MET A 145 -4.53 -14.25 -6.06
CA MET A 145 -4.81 -12.95 -5.47
C MET A 145 -6.28 -12.76 -5.12
N ALA A 146 -6.53 -12.15 -3.95
CA ALA A 146 -7.80 -11.53 -3.61
C ALA A 146 -7.60 -10.01 -3.54
N VAL A 147 -8.46 -9.24 -4.22
CA VAL A 147 -8.29 -7.79 -4.37
C VAL A 147 -9.48 -7.07 -3.73
N PHE A 148 -9.23 -6.34 -2.64
CA PHE A 148 -10.21 -5.44 -2.04
C PHE A 148 -10.08 -4.06 -2.68
N ASP A 149 -11.09 -3.65 -3.45
CA ASP A 149 -11.10 -2.32 -4.07
C ASP A 149 -11.58 -1.26 -3.08
N LEU A 150 -10.65 -0.38 -2.71
CA LEU A 150 -10.84 0.73 -1.79
C LEU A 150 -10.84 2.03 -2.60
N GLY A 151 -12.02 2.38 -3.11
CA GLY A 151 -12.17 3.45 -4.10
C GLY A 151 -11.35 3.13 -5.36
N PRO A 152 -10.42 4.00 -5.79
CA PRO A 152 -9.58 3.76 -6.96
C PRO A 152 -8.32 2.92 -6.67
N THR A 153 -8.13 2.43 -5.43
CA THR A 153 -6.92 1.73 -4.99
C THR A 153 -7.22 0.28 -4.64
N GLY A 154 -6.47 -0.67 -5.20
CA GLY A 154 -6.60 -2.09 -4.84
C GLY A 154 -5.70 -2.48 -3.68
N LEU A 155 -6.25 -3.05 -2.61
CA LEU A 155 -5.50 -3.76 -1.57
C LEU A 155 -5.48 -5.25 -1.91
N THR A 156 -4.33 -5.76 -2.33
CA THR A 156 -4.18 -7.10 -2.87
C THR A 156 -3.48 -8.03 -1.90
N ILE A 157 -4.17 -9.12 -1.55
CA ILE A 157 -3.62 -10.24 -0.80
C ILE A 157 -3.14 -11.26 -1.82
N ALA A 158 -1.86 -11.62 -1.77
CA ALA A 158 -1.20 -12.42 -2.81
C ALA A 158 -0.48 -13.63 -2.20
N GLN A 159 -0.88 -14.83 -2.62
CA GLN A 159 -0.15 -16.06 -2.34
C GLN A 159 0.68 -16.44 -3.56
N PRO A 160 2.01 -16.56 -3.45
CA PRO A 160 2.85 -16.95 -4.58
C PRO A 160 2.45 -18.32 -5.12
N ALA A 161 2.31 -18.43 -6.44
CA ALA A 161 2.02 -19.69 -7.13
C ALA A 161 3.25 -20.23 -7.88
N GLU A 162 4.18 -19.35 -8.25
CA GLU A 162 5.44 -19.66 -8.94
C GLU A 162 6.57 -18.75 -8.43
N PRO A 163 7.85 -19.04 -8.78
CA PRO A 163 8.94 -18.11 -8.55
C PRO A 163 8.69 -16.74 -9.18
N GLY A 164 8.91 -15.67 -8.39
CA GLY A 164 8.70 -14.28 -8.80
C GLY A 164 8.66 -13.32 -7.61
N PRO A 165 8.29 -12.04 -7.80
CA PRO A 165 8.38 -11.00 -6.77
C PRO A 165 7.68 -11.34 -5.45
N ALA A 166 6.51 -11.96 -5.52
CA ALA A 166 5.75 -12.36 -4.32
C ALA A 166 6.47 -13.49 -3.54
N ALA A 167 6.98 -14.50 -4.25
CA ALA A 167 7.71 -15.62 -3.64
C ALA A 167 9.03 -15.14 -3.00
N GLU A 168 9.77 -14.30 -3.71
CA GLU A 168 11.03 -13.71 -3.23
C GLU A 168 10.82 -12.83 -1.99
N ALA A 169 9.79 -11.98 -2.01
CA ALA A 169 9.46 -11.14 -0.86
C ALA A 169 9.07 -11.99 0.37
N LEU A 170 8.22 -13.00 0.16
CA LEU A 170 7.79 -13.91 1.22
C LEU A 170 8.97 -14.67 1.81
N ALA A 171 9.89 -15.19 0.99
CA ALA A 171 11.08 -15.89 1.46
C ALA A 171 12.04 -14.96 2.23
N ARG A 172 12.18 -13.71 1.80
CA ARG A 172 13.10 -12.73 2.39
C ARG A 172 12.61 -12.15 3.71
N ARG A 173 11.30 -11.89 3.85
CA ARG A 173 10.73 -11.10 4.96
C ARG A 173 9.58 -11.80 5.71
N GLY A 174 9.12 -12.94 5.24
CA GLY A 174 7.87 -13.53 5.70
C GLY A 174 6.64 -12.78 5.20
N PRO A 175 5.44 -13.12 5.70
CA PRO A 175 4.19 -12.50 5.27
C PRO A 175 4.19 -10.99 5.54
N GLY A 176 3.77 -10.19 4.56
CA GLY A 176 3.75 -8.74 4.70
C GLY A 176 3.65 -7.98 3.38
N PRO A 177 3.51 -6.63 3.45
CA PRO A 177 3.52 -5.79 2.27
C PRO A 177 4.87 -5.89 1.56
N PHE A 178 4.87 -5.92 0.23
CA PHE A 178 6.11 -6.02 -0.53
C PHE A 178 6.17 -5.12 -1.75
N GLN A 179 5.01 -4.73 -2.31
CA GLN A 179 4.96 -3.95 -3.54
C GLN A 179 3.89 -2.85 -3.47
N ALA A 180 4.25 -1.68 -3.99
CA ALA A 180 3.30 -0.61 -4.34
C ALA A 180 3.34 -0.36 -5.84
N LEU A 181 2.18 -0.30 -6.47
CA LEU A 181 1.99 0.03 -7.87
C LEU A 181 1.44 1.45 -7.96
N TYR A 182 2.09 2.31 -8.73
CA TYR A 182 1.67 3.69 -8.93
C TYR A 182 1.12 3.89 -10.34
N ARG A 183 0.03 4.65 -10.46
CA ARG A 183 -0.36 5.20 -11.75
C ARG A 183 0.57 6.37 -12.10
N THR A 184 1.11 6.36 -13.30
CA THR A 184 1.99 7.42 -13.83
C THR A 184 1.36 8.12 -15.02
N SER A 185 1.73 9.38 -15.25
CA SER A 185 1.38 10.14 -16.45
C SER A 185 2.18 9.74 -17.69
N GLY A 186 3.29 9.00 -17.54
CA GLY A 186 4.09 8.47 -18.64
C GLY A 186 5.21 7.56 -18.14
N MET A 187 5.24 6.31 -18.60
CA MET A 187 6.21 5.32 -18.16
C MET A 187 7.61 5.61 -18.68
N ASP A 188 7.76 6.00 -19.93
CA ASP A 188 9.06 6.31 -20.55
C ASP A 188 9.69 7.54 -19.89
N ALA A 189 8.88 8.55 -19.56
CA ALA A 189 9.33 9.72 -18.79
C ALA A 189 9.77 9.32 -17.37
N ALA A 190 9.02 8.43 -16.72
CA ALA A 190 9.37 7.89 -15.41
C ALA A 190 10.69 7.12 -15.45
N ALA A 191 10.89 6.26 -16.44
CA ALA A 191 12.12 5.49 -16.65
C ALA A 191 13.33 6.39 -16.91
N ARG A 192 13.21 7.37 -17.81
CA ARG A 192 14.30 8.35 -18.06
C ARG A 192 14.65 9.15 -16.82
N PHE A 193 13.65 9.54 -16.02
CA PHE A 193 13.91 10.22 -14.76
C PHE A 193 14.69 9.32 -13.79
N MET A 194 14.29 8.05 -13.65
CA MET A 194 15.00 7.07 -12.81
C MET A 194 16.45 6.86 -13.27
N GLU A 195 16.68 6.69 -14.57
CA GLU A 195 18.01 6.58 -15.18
C GLU A 195 18.87 7.82 -14.88
N SER A 196 18.30 9.03 -14.98
CA SER A 196 18.99 10.28 -14.64
C SER A 196 19.42 10.39 -13.17
N ARG A 197 18.89 9.51 -12.30
CA ARG A 197 19.21 9.38 -10.88
C ARG A 197 20.04 8.13 -10.56
N GLY A 198 20.54 7.42 -11.57
CA GLY A 198 21.37 6.24 -11.41
C GLY A 198 20.62 4.94 -11.09
N VAL A 199 19.29 4.92 -11.28
CA VAL A 199 18.49 3.70 -11.18
C VAL A 199 18.45 3.02 -12.55
N PRO A 200 18.79 1.72 -12.66
CA PRO A 200 18.70 1.00 -13.93
C PRO A 200 17.30 1.03 -14.55
N PRO A 201 17.17 0.84 -15.87
CA PRO A 201 15.87 0.77 -16.53
C PRO A 201 14.96 -0.27 -15.86
N PRO A 202 13.74 0.11 -15.44
CA PRO A 202 12.82 -0.82 -14.79
C PRO A 202 12.42 -1.98 -15.70
N ALA A 203 12.25 -3.18 -15.13
CA ALA A 203 11.76 -4.34 -15.85
C ALA A 203 10.33 -4.09 -16.37
N ARG A 204 10.01 -4.50 -17.61
CA ARG A 204 8.70 -4.30 -18.23
C ARG A 204 7.87 -5.59 -18.29
N GLY A 205 6.55 -5.46 -18.18
CA GLY A 205 5.59 -6.55 -18.33
C GLY A 205 4.20 -6.06 -18.74
N VAL A 206 3.27 -6.99 -18.92
CA VAL A 206 1.88 -6.71 -19.28
C VAL A 206 0.95 -7.34 -18.24
N ARG A 207 0.03 -6.55 -17.68
CA ARG A 207 -0.96 -7.00 -16.70
C ARG A 207 -2.04 -7.84 -17.36
N ASN A 208 -2.83 -8.56 -16.54
CA ASN A 208 -4.04 -9.25 -17.01
C ASN A 208 -5.06 -8.32 -17.71
N THR A 209 -4.97 -7.01 -17.45
CA THR A 209 -5.80 -5.99 -18.10
C THR A 209 -5.31 -5.59 -19.49
N GLY A 210 -4.17 -6.11 -19.95
CA GLY A 210 -3.48 -5.66 -21.16
C GLY A 210 -2.65 -4.39 -20.97
N GLU A 211 -2.72 -3.73 -19.81
CA GLU A 211 -1.96 -2.52 -19.51
C GLU A 211 -0.48 -2.86 -19.29
N HIS A 212 0.40 -2.07 -19.88
CA HIS A 212 1.84 -2.18 -19.63
C HIS A 212 2.19 -1.76 -18.20
N ALA A 213 3.20 -2.41 -17.65
CA ALA A 213 3.73 -2.12 -16.33
C ALA A 213 5.27 -2.11 -16.35
N MET A 214 5.84 -1.31 -15.46
CA MET A 214 7.26 -1.30 -15.14
C MET A 214 7.46 -1.66 -13.67
N LEU A 215 8.60 -2.28 -13.33
CA LEU A 215 8.94 -2.71 -11.98
C LEU A 215 10.38 -2.32 -11.63
N VAL A 216 10.52 -1.51 -10.58
CA VAL A 216 11.80 -1.23 -9.92
C VAL A 216 12.02 -2.28 -8.84
N LEU A 217 13.20 -2.88 -8.86
CA LEU A 217 13.58 -3.97 -7.96
C LEU A 217 14.02 -3.48 -6.56
N PRO A 218 13.97 -4.34 -5.53
CA PRO A 218 14.25 -3.99 -4.14
C PRO A 218 15.60 -3.29 -3.89
N GLU A 219 16.64 -3.69 -4.61
CA GLU A 219 17.98 -3.10 -4.53
C GLU A 219 18.02 -1.60 -4.90
N HIS A 220 17.02 -1.12 -5.65
CA HIS A 220 16.89 0.28 -6.06
C HIS A 220 15.71 1.00 -5.41
N ALA A 221 14.98 0.31 -4.53
CA ALA A 221 13.74 0.80 -3.93
C ALA A 221 13.66 0.48 -2.43
N CYS A 222 14.79 0.58 -1.74
CA CYS A 222 14.91 0.41 -0.29
C CYS A 222 14.25 -0.88 0.21
N GLY A 223 14.43 -2.00 -0.50
CA GLY A 223 13.93 -3.32 -0.11
C GLY A 223 12.49 -3.64 -0.53
N ALA A 224 11.76 -2.70 -1.15
CA ALA A 224 10.41 -2.89 -1.68
C ALA A 224 10.41 -3.00 -3.21
N TYR A 225 9.39 -3.61 -3.80
CA TYR A 225 9.15 -3.52 -5.23
C TYR A 225 8.28 -2.30 -5.52
N ILE A 226 8.66 -1.47 -6.49
CA ILE A 226 7.87 -0.29 -6.89
C ILE A 226 7.49 -0.40 -8.35
N GLY A 227 6.19 -0.55 -8.59
CA GLY A 227 5.65 -0.68 -9.93
C GLY A 227 5.08 0.64 -10.46
N PHE A 228 5.07 0.80 -11.77
CA PHE A 228 4.41 1.91 -12.47
C PHE A 228 3.51 1.38 -13.58
N VAL A 229 2.32 1.96 -13.73
CA VAL A 229 1.35 1.67 -14.80
C VAL A 229 0.81 2.96 -15.38
N GLY A 230 0.60 2.97 -16.70
CA GLY A 230 0.11 4.14 -17.41
C GLY A 230 0.44 4.07 -18.90
N PRO A 231 0.23 5.18 -19.62
CA PRO A 231 0.69 5.27 -21.01
C PRO A 231 2.21 5.12 -21.09
N ALA A 232 2.69 4.67 -22.25
CA ALA A 232 4.12 4.66 -22.57
C ALA A 232 4.70 6.07 -22.42
#